data_AF-A0A0E0BL15-F1
#
_entry.id   AF-A0A0E0BL15-F1
#
_cell.length_a   1.000
_cell.length_b   1.000
_cell.length_c   1.000
_cell.angle_alpha   90.00
_cell.angle_beta   90.00
_cell.angle_gamma   90.00
#
_symmetry.space_group_name_H-M   'P 1'
#
loop_
_entity.id
_entity.type
_entity.pdbx_description
1 polymer ?
#
loop_
_entity_poly.entity_id
_entity_poly.type
_entity_poly.pdbx_seq_one_letter_code
_entity_poly.pdbx_strand_id
1 'polypeptide(L)'
;MSDSPAAAAGGDRGGGEAMTPEKKKMMVRLPQAEVDWILAQERERACDPEDFVGLRTINRRESVMAEEEIEETRAILLAAAALCAAASDAFAEYQAEVRAAVESRGYFEVDGDYLAVRARRQARLEEDWAELFADFELSDCEEDNQEEEEEDPGIRLKPTVDEHRL
;
A
#
# COMPACT_ATOMS: atom_id res chain seq x y z
N MET A 1 38.70 10.93 -62.00
CA MET A 1 37.94 12.15 -61.68
C MET A 1 36.65 11.71 -61.00
N SER A 2 36.26 12.12 -59.82
CA SER A 2 36.91 12.74 -58.66
C SER A 2 35.76 12.84 -57.66
N ASP A 3 36.05 12.50 -56.42
CA ASP A 3 35.43 12.98 -55.18
C ASP A 3 33.91 12.86 -54.94
N SER A 4 33.59 12.19 -53.82
CA SER A 4 32.42 12.42 -52.97
C SER A 4 32.44 13.85 -52.40
N PRO A 5 31.34 14.45 -51.90
CA PRO A 5 30.79 13.98 -50.61
C PRO A 5 29.29 14.18 -50.34
N ALA A 6 28.90 13.56 -49.22
CA ALA A 6 27.64 13.67 -48.49
C ALA A 6 27.18 15.11 -48.21
N ALA A 7 25.86 15.31 -48.25
CA ALA A 7 25.18 16.43 -47.63
C ALA A 7 24.28 15.90 -46.51
N ALA A 8 24.69 16.16 -45.28
CA ALA A 8 23.92 15.96 -44.07
C ALA A 8 22.70 16.90 -44.08
N ALA A 9 21.51 16.33 -43.89
CA ALA A 9 20.34 17.12 -43.50
C ALA A 9 20.49 17.48 -42.01
N GLY A 10 21.23 18.55 -41.76
CA GLY A 10 21.22 19.26 -40.48
C GLY A 10 19.87 19.94 -40.31
N GLY A 11 18.98 19.29 -39.56
CA GLY A 11 17.82 19.95 -38.97
C GLY A 11 18.24 20.57 -37.65
N ASP A 12 18.85 21.76 -37.73
CA ASP A 12 18.93 22.69 -36.61
C ASP A 12 17.49 23.08 -36.23
N ARG A 13 16.93 22.42 -35.23
CA ARG A 13 15.89 23.02 -34.40
C ARG A 13 16.57 23.40 -33.11
N GLY A 14 17.18 24.58 -33.14
CA GLY A 14 17.32 25.45 -31.99
C GLY A 14 15.97 25.57 -31.28
N GLY A 15 15.78 24.71 -30.31
CA GLY A 15 14.86 24.88 -29.21
C GLY A 15 15.71 24.73 -27.96
N GLY A 16 16.63 25.68 -27.75
CA GLY A 16 17.17 25.89 -26.43
C GLY A 16 16.00 26.27 -25.54
N GLU A 17 15.35 25.27 -24.93
CA GLU A 17 14.72 25.45 -23.66
C GLU A 17 15.83 26.00 -22.78
N ALA A 18 15.84 27.32 -22.66
CA ALA A 18 16.48 27.98 -21.55
C ALA A 18 15.97 27.22 -20.34
N MET A 19 16.85 26.39 -19.77
CA MET A 19 16.63 25.72 -18.49
C MET A 19 16.19 26.85 -17.58
N THR A 20 14.88 26.95 -17.37
CA THR A 20 14.31 27.97 -16.50
C THR A 20 15.09 27.80 -15.20
N PRO A 21 15.68 28.87 -14.63
CA PRO A 21 16.53 28.70 -13.46
C PRO A 21 15.72 27.92 -12.45
N GLU A 22 16.16 26.68 -12.17
CA GLU A 22 15.48 25.79 -11.23
C GLU A 22 15.36 26.60 -9.95
N LYS A 23 14.15 27.07 -9.67
CA LYS A 23 13.88 27.82 -8.45
C LYS A 23 14.23 26.84 -7.35
N LYS A 24 15.32 27.10 -6.63
CA LYS A 24 15.77 26.28 -5.51
C LYS A 24 14.55 25.94 -4.68
N LYS A 25 14.12 24.68 -4.71
CA LYS A 25 12.99 24.23 -3.90
C LYS A 25 13.37 24.51 -2.46
N MET A 26 12.55 25.29 -1.78
CA MET A 26 12.80 25.63 -0.38
C MET A 26 12.59 24.36 0.42
N MET A 27 13.65 23.84 1.04
CA MET A 27 13.53 22.70 1.93
C MET A 27 12.90 23.14 3.25
N VAL A 28 11.99 22.34 3.78
CA VAL A 28 11.32 22.57 5.06
C VAL A 28 11.55 21.39 5.98
N ARG A 29 11.77 21.68 7.26
CA ARG A 29 11.91 20.64 8.29
C ARG A 29 10.55 20.03 8.58
N LEU A 30 10.49 18.70 8.59
CA LEU A 30 9.31 17.99 9.05
C LEU A 30 9.15 18.13 10.57
N PRO A 31 7.91 18.26 11.07
CA PRO A 31 7.64 18.18 12.50
C PRO A 31 8.13 16.83 13.07
N GLN A 32 8.67 16.85 14.30
CA GLN A 32 9.19 15.62 14.91
C GLN A 32 8.11 14.53 15.04
N ALA A 33 6.87 14.91 15.37
CA ALA A 33 5.77 13.96 15.45
C ALA A 33 5.51 13.21 14.13
N GLU A 34 5.77 13.85 12.98
CA GLU A 34 5.62 13.23 11.67
C GLU A 34 6.80 12.29 11.37
N VAL A 35 8.01 12.68 11.74
CA VAL A 35 9.21 11.82 11.67
C VAL A 35 9.01 10.56 12.50
N ASP A 36 8.54 10.72 13.73
CA ASP A 36 8.27 9.60 14.64
C ASP A 36 7.17 8.70 14.07
N TRP A 37 6.10 9.28 13.51
CA TRP A 37 5.03 8.52 12.85
C TRP A 37 5.54 7.71 11.66
N ILE A 38 6.38 8.30 10.78
CA ILE A 38 7.00 7.61 9.63
C ILE A 38 7.83 6.43 10.11
N LEU A 39 8.67 6.62 11.13
CA LEU A 39 9.56 5.58 11.65
C LEU A 39 8.82 4.50 12.46
N ALA A 40 7.65 4.81 13.01
CA ALA A 40 6.80 3.86 13.72
C ALA A 40 5.96 2.97 12.79
N GLN A 41 5.83 3.33 11.50
CA GLN A 41 5.11 2.48 10.55
C GLN A 41 5.85 1.15 10.35
N GLU A 42 5.13 0.05 10.56
CA GLU A 42 5.64 -1.27 10.23
C GLU A 42 5.70 -1.45 8.71
N ARG A 43 6.76 -2.12 8.25
CA ARG A 43 6.81 -2.55 6.84
C ARG A 43 5.75 -3.62 6.65
N GLU A 44 4.77 -3.33 5.81
CA GLU A 44 3.85 -4.35 5.35
C GLU A 44 4.66 -5.49 4.75
N ARG A 45 4.46 -6.72 5.27
CA ARG A 45 5.11 -7.90 4.69
C ARG A 45 4.76 -7.91 3.22
N ALA A 46 5.76 -8.12 2.36
CA ALA A 46 5.51 -8.36 0.96
C ALA A 46 4.49 -9.51 0.88
N CYS A 47 3.28 -9.19 0.45
CA CYS A 47 2.24 -10.18 0.27
C CYS A 47 2.73 -11.08 -0.86
N ASP A 48 2.94 -12.38 -0.58
CA ASP A 48 3.15 -13.32 -1.67
C ASP A 48 1.89 -13.24 -2.56
N PRO A 49 2.01 -13.13 -3.89
CA PRO A 49 0.85 -13.25 -4.76
C PRO A 49 -0.05 -14.46 -4.40
N GLU A 50 0.53 -15.58 -3.98
CA GLU A 50 -0.21 -16.78 -3.57
C GLU A 50 -0.93 -16.65 -2.20
N ASP A 51 -0.59 -15.61 -1.41
CA ASP A 51 -1.27 -15.27 -0.16
C ASP A 51 -2.56 -14.46 -0.39
N PHE A 52 -2.76 -13.91 -1.59
CA PHE A 52 -4.05 -13.30 -1.93
C PHE A 52 -5.12 -14.38 -1.96
N VAL A 53 -6.07 -14.31 -1.02
CA VAL A 53 -7.23 -15.23 -0.94
C VAL A 53 -7.98 -15.29 -2.28
N GLY A 54 -8.04 -14.17 -3.00
CA GLY A 54 -8.57 -14.12 -4.36
C GLY A 54 -7.83 -15.02 -5.35
N LEU A 55 -6.49 -14.99 -5.38
CA LEU A 55 -5.67 -15.84 -6.24
C LEU A 55 -5.82 -17.32 -5.87
N ARG A 56 -5.85 -17.65 -4.58
CA ARG A 56 -6.10 -19.03 -4.12
C ARG A 56 -7.47 -19.55 -4.55
N THR A 57 -8.49 -18.69 -4.51
CA THR A 57 -9.87 -19.04 -4.87
C THR A 57 -10.00 -19.24 -6.39
N ILE A 58 -9.34 -18.38 -7.18
CA ILE A 58 -9.32 -18.46 -8.65
C ILE A 58 -8.51 -19.66 -9.15
N ASN A 59 -7.36 -19.93 -8.53
CA ASN A 59 -6.52 -21.09 -8.86
C ASN A 59 -7.17 -22.44 -8.47
N ARG A 60 -8.23 -22.40 -7.64
CA ARG A 60 -9.03 -23.57 -7.33
C ARG A 60 -9.98 -23.83 -8.51
N ARG A 61 -9.95 -25.06 -9.04
CA ARG A 61 -10.77 -25.56 -10.18
C ARG A 61 -12.30 -25.50 -9.97
N GLU A 62 -12.76 -24.86 -8.90
CA GLU A 62 -14.16 -24.67 -8.51
C GLU A 62 -14.69 -23.26 -8.88
N SER A 63 -13.86 -22.40 -9.51
CA SER A 63 -14.33 -21.09 -9.99
C SER A 63 -15.46 -21.24 -11.01
N VAL A 64 -16.56 -20.54 -10.78
CA VAL A 64 -17.74 -20.48 -11.67
C VAL A 64 -17.56 -19.45 -12.79
N MET A 65 -16.47 -18.67 -12.74
CA MET A 65 -16.16 -17.62 -13.71
C MET A 65 -15.67 -18.18 -15.05
N ALA A 66 -15.82 -17.40 -16.12
CA ALA A 66 -15.24 -17.75 -17.41
C ALA A 66 -13.70 -17.73 -17.34
N GLU A 67 -13.03 -18.52 -18.19
CA GLU A 67 -11.56 -18.58 -18.23
C GLU A 67 -10.92 -17.19 -18.48
N GLU A 68 -11.55 -16.37 -19.33
CA GLU A 68 -11.10 -15.00 -19.61
C GLU A 68 -11.20 -14.11 -18.36
N GLU A 69 -12.30 -14.19 -17.60
CA GLU A 69 -12.50 -13.44 -16.35
C GLU A 69 -11.52 -13.91 -15.26
N ILE A 70 -11.20 -15.21 -15.23
CA ILE A 70 -10.19 -15.81 -14.36
C ILE A 70 -8.81 -15.24 -14.68
N GLU A 71 -8.42 -15.20 -15.95
CA GLU A 71 -7.13 -14.67 -16.38
C GLU A 71 -7.02 -13.16 -16.11
N GLU A 72 -8.07 -12.39 -16.39
CA GLU A 72 -8.13 -10.95 -16.10
C GLU A 72 -7.99 -10.67 -14.60
N THR A 73 -8.78 -11.36 -13.77
CA THR A 73 -8.73 -11.19 -12.31
C THR A 73 -7.36 -11.59 -11.75
N ARG A 74 -6.76 -12.67 -12.27
CA ARG A 74 -5.40 -13.08 -11.92
C ARG A 74 -4.39 -12.00 -12.28
N ALA A 75 -4.49 -11.40 -13.46
CA ALA A 75 -3.59 -10.34 -13.91
C ALA A 75 -3.69 -9.11 -13.00
N ILE A 76 -4.91 -8.71 -12.60
CA ILE A 76 -5.14 -7.60 -11.66
C ILE A 76 -4.50 -7.88 -10.30
N LEU A 77 -4.72 -9.08 -9.73
CA LEU A 77 -4.17 -9.44 -8.43
C LEU A 77 -2.64 -9.52 -8.44
N LEU A 78 -2.05 -10.04 -9.51
CA LEU A 78 -0.59 -10.04 -9.69
C LEU A 78 -0.02 -8.62 -9.82
N ALA A 79 -0.69 -7.74 -10.57
CA ALA A 79 -0.28 -6.35 -10.70
C ALA A 79 -0.37 -5.59 -9.37
N ALA A 80 -1.43 -5.83 -8.58
CA ALA A 80 -1.58 -5.28 -7.24
C ALA A 80 -0.48 -5.76 -6.29
N ALA A 81 -0.17 -7.07 -6.29
CA ALA A 81 0.92 -7.62 -5.49
C ALA A 81 2.28 -6.97 -5.83
N ALA A 82 2.58 -6.81 -7.12
CA ALA A 82 3.78 -6.14 -7.58
C ALA A 82 3.85 -4.67 -7.16
N LEU A 83 2.72 -3.95 -7.24
CA LEU A 83 2.62 -2.56 -6.80
C LEU A 83 2.86 -2.44 -5.28
N CYS A 84 2.23 -3.30 -4.47
CA CYS A 84 2.41 -3.32 -3.03
C CYS A 84 3.87 -3.63 -2.64
N ALA A 85 4.50 -4.60 -3.30
CA ALA A 85 5.90 -4.93 -3.07
C ALA A 85 6.83 -3.73 -3.38
N ALA A 86 6.65 -3.09 -4.54
CA ALA A 86 7.44 -1.92 -4.93
C ALA A 86 7.23 -0.73 -3.97
N ALA A 87 6.01 -0.50 -3.52
CA ALA A 87 5.70 0.54 -2.54
C ALA A 87 6.33 0.25 -1.17
N SER A 88 6.29 -1.01 -0.72
CA SER A 88 6.92 -1.46 0.53
C SER A 88 8.44 -1.27 0.51
N ASP A 89 9.09 -1.57 -0.63
CA ASP A 89 10.53 -1.38 -0.79
C ASP A 89 10.91 0.11 -0.85
N ALA A 90 10.19 0.91 -1.64
CA ALA A 90 10.41 2.35 -1.71
C ALA A 90 10.19 3.04 -0.34
N PHE A 91 9.22 2.57 0.44
CA PHE A 91 8.99 3.08 1.79
C PHE A 91 10.11 2.69 2.76
N ALA A 92 10.67 1.48 2.63
CA ALA A 92 11.81 1.07 3.44
C ALA A 92 13.07 1.91 3.15
N GLU A 93 13.32 2.22 1.88
CA GLU A 93 14.37 3.16 1.48
C GLU A 93 14.15 4.54 2.11
N TYR A 94 12.92 5.07 2.01
CA TYR A 94 12.55 6.34 2.63
C TYR A 94 12.75 6.34 4.16
N GLN A 95 12.33 5.28 4.86
CA GLN A 95 12.55 5.15 6.30
C GLN A 95 14.05 5.11 6.64
N ALA A 96 14.87 4.47 5.81
CA ALA A 96 16.32 4.44 5.98
C ALA A 96 16.94 5.83 5.81
N GLU A 97 16.51 6.59 4.81
CA GLU A 97 16.93 7.99 4.60
C GLU A 97 16.53 8.88 5.78
N VAL A 98 15.29 8.76 6.26
CA VAL A 98 14.80 9.51 7.43
C VAL A 98 15.65 9.19 8.66
N ARG A 99 15.91 7.90 8.92
CA ARG A 99 16.74 7.48 10.06
C ARG A 99 18.16 8.04 9.97
N ALA A 100 18.83 7.90 8.83
CA ALA A 100 20.19 8.40 8.62
C ALA A 100 20.29 9.93 8.81
N ALA A 101 19.28 10.66 8.35
CA ALA A 101 19.19 12.10 8.55
C ALA A 101 18.94 12.48 10.01
N VAL A 102 18.03 11.81 10.70
CA VAL A 102 17.79 12.05 12.14
C VAL A 102 19.07 11.77 12.94
N GLU A 103 19.79 10.69 12.64
CA GLU A 103 21.06 10.35 13.31
C GLU A 103 22.17 11.38 13.06
N SER A 104 22.25 11.93 11.84
CA SER A 104 23.34 12.85 11.45
C SER A 104 23.09 14.31 11.83
N ARG A 105 21.85 14.81 11.70
CA ARG A 105 21.50 16.23 11.90
C ARG A 105 20.39 16.46 12.91
N GLY A 106 19.71 15.42 13.38
CA GLY A 106 18.62 15.52 14.37
C GLY A 106 17.25 15.89 13.80
N TYR A 107 17.10 15.96 12.46
CA TYR A 107 15.84 16.29 11.80
C TYR A 107 15.81 15.79 10.35
N PHE A 108 14.62 15.73 9.75
CA PHE A 108 14.44 15.41 8.32
C PHE A 108 13.88 16.62 7.55
N GLU A 109 14.33 16.81 6.31
CA GLU A 109 13.93 17.91 5.44
C GLU A 109 13.26 17.37 4.18
N VAL A 110 12.23 18.06 3.71
CA VAL A 110 11.49 17.75 2.48
C VAL A 110 11.28 19.02 1.66
N ASP A 111 10.86 18.87 0.41
CA ASP A 111 10.46 19.99 -0.42
C ASP A 111 9.36 20.82 0.25
N GLY A 112 9.39 22.14 0.09
CA GLY A 112 8.48 23.07 0.77
C GLY A 112 7.00 22.92 0.42
N ASP A 113 6.70 22.24 -0.68
CA ASP A 113 5.35 21.87 -1.09
C ASP A 113 4.96 20.43 -0.71
N TYR A 114 5.83 19.67 -0.03
CA TYR A 114 5.61 18.26 0.31
C TYR A 114 4.27 18.03 1.00
N LEU A 115 3.95 18.79 2.05
CA LEU A 115 2.68 18.65 2.78
C LEU A 115 1.47 19.02 1.91
N ALA A 116 1.61 20.02 1.03
CA ALA A 116 0.55 20.40 0.10
C ALA A 116 0.35 19.35 -1.01
N VAL A 117 1.42 18.74 -1.51
CA VAL A 117 1.36 17.61 -2.45
C VAL A 117 0.72 16.40 -1.79
N ARG A 118 1.12 16.06 -0.56
CA ARG A 118 0.55 14.95 0.21
C ARG A 118 -0.95 15.16 0.45
N ALA A 119 -1.37 16.33 0.92
CA ALA A 119 -2.78 16.65 1.14
C ALA A 119 -3.61 16.52 -0.14
N ARG A 120 -3.07 16.95 -1.29
CA ARG A 120 -3.74 16.78 -2.60
C ARG A 120 -3.86 15.32 -3.02
N ARG A 121 -2.85 14.49 -2.76
CA ARG A 121 -2.90 13.05 -3.05
C ARG A 121 -3.92 12.36 -2.16
N GLN A 122 -3.95 12.69 -0.87
CA GLN A 122 -4.91 12.17 0.09
C GLN A 122 -6.35 12.51 -0.32
N ALA A 123 -6.61 13.77 -0.69
CA ALA A 123 -7.94 14.20 -1.12
C ALA A 123 -8.41 13.47 -2.39
N ARG A 124 -7.51 13.24 -3.37
CA ARG A 124 -7.84 12.44 -4.56
C ARG A 124 -8.15 11.00 -4.21
N LEU A 125 -7.34 10.40 -3.34
CA LEU A 125 -7.59 9.05 -2.88
C LEU A 125 -8.97 8.96 -2.21
N GLU A 126 -9.30 9.87 -1.30
CA GLU A 126 -10.62 9.94 -0.66
C GLU A 126 -11.77 10.13 -1.66
N GLU A 127 -11.58 10.94 -2.70
CA GLU A 127 -12.53 11.11 -3.80
C GLU A 127 -12.72 9.80 -4.58
N ASP A 128 -11.62 9.15 -4.99
CA ASP A 128 -11.64 7.87 -5.72
C ASP A 128 -12.32 6.77 -4.87
N TRP A 129 -12.04 6.71 -3.55
CA TRP A 129 -12.71 5.78 -2.63
C TRP A 129 -14.20 6.09 -2.51
N ALA A 130 -14.58 7.36 -2.40
CA ALA A 130 -15.98 7.75 -2.32
C ALA A 130 -16.75 7.41 -3.61
N GLU A 131 -16.12 7.58 -4.78
CA GLU A 131 -16.69 7.19 -6.07
C GLU A 131 -16.83 5.67 -6.19
N LEU A 132 -15.78 4.91 -5.85
CA LEU A 132 -15.80 3.44 -5.95
C LEU A 132 -16.90 2.80 -5.08
N PHE A 133 -17.17 3.37 -3.92
CA PHE A 133 -18.16 2.87 -2.97
C PHE A 133 -19.50 3.63 -3.00
N ALA A 134 -19.70 4.57 -3.93
CA ALA A 134 -20.93 5.37 -4.01
C ALA A 134 -22.19 4.50 -4.20
N ASP A 135 -22.05 3.43 -5.00
CA ASP A 135 -23.13 2.49 -5.32
C ASP A 135 -23.03 1.17 -4.51
N PHE A 136 -22.05 1.06 -3.60
CA PHE A 136 -21.84 -0.13 -2.80
C PHE A 136 -22.66 -0.06 -1.51
N GLU A 137 -23.87 -0.62 -1.53
CA GLU A 137 -24.60 -0.92 -0.31
C GLU A 137 -23.90 -2.08 0.40
N LEU A 138 -23.30 -1.83 1.57
CA LEU A 138 -22.92 -2.88 2.51
C LEU A 138 -24.22 -3.60 2.91
N SER A 139 -24.61 -4.62 2.14
CA SER A 139 -25.68 -5.54 2.53
C SER A 139 -25.33 -6.05 3.92
N ASP A 140 -26.24 -5.86 4.89
CA ASP A 140 -26.12 -6.43 6.23
C ASP A 140 -25.90 -7.94 6.06
N CYS A 141 -24.65 -8.39 6.19
CA CYS A 141 -24.36 -9.78 6.46
C CYS A 141 -24.76 -9.99 7.92
N GLU A 142 -26.06 -10.10 8.17
CA GLU A 142 -26.59 -10.71 9.39
C GLU A 142 -26.02 -12.13 9.41
N GLU A 143 -24.90 -12.29 10.10
CA GLU A 143 -24.39 -13.57 10.52
C GLU A 143 -25.51 -14.21 11.32
N ASP A 144 -26.17 -15.23 10.76
CA ASP A 144 -27.10 -16.11 11.46
C ASP A 144 -26.34 -16.72 12.64
N ASN A 145 -26.30 -15.98 13.75
CA ASN A 145 -25.89 -16.46 15.05
C ASN A 145 -27.01 -17.39 15.53
N GLN A 146 -27.07 -18.58 14.95
CA GLN A 146 -27.79 -19.69 15.53
C GLN A 146 -27.05 -20.04 16.82
N GLU A 147 -27.46 -19.40 17.90
CA GLU A 147 -27.28 -19.90 19.25
C GLU A 147 -27.92 -21.29 19.29
N GLU A 148 -27.13 -22.33 18.98
CA GLU A 148 -27.44 -23.67 19.45
C GLU A 148 -27.28 -23.62 20.97
N GLU A 149 -28.40 -23.39 21.67
CA GLU A 149 -28.56 -23.76 23.07
C GLU A 149 -28.31 -25.27 23.19
N GLU A 150 -27.05 -25.69 23.36
CA GLU A 150 -26.77 -26.97 24.00
C GLU A 150 -27.29 -26.89 25.44
N GLU A 151 -28.46 -27.49 25.66
CA GLU A 151 -28.93 -27.86 26.99
C GLU A 151 -27.82 -28.62 27.72
N ASP A 152 -27.13 -27.97 28.67
CA ASP A 152 -26.21 -28.60 29.62
C ASP A 152 -27.01 -29.60 30.50
N PRO A 153 -26.85 -30.93 30.32
CA PRO A 153 -27.48 -31.88 31.21
C PRO A 153 -26.57 -32.09 32.43
N GLY A 154 -26.62 -31.13 33.35
CA GLY A 154 -26.40 -31.38 34.77
C GLY A 154 -25.00 -31.82 35.17
N ILE A 155 -24.15 -30.84 35.48
CA ILE A 155 -22.95 -31.03 36.28
C ILE A 155 -23.32 -31.65 37.65
N ARG A 156 -23.07 -32.95 37.83
CA ARG A 156 -23.04 -33.60 39.15
C ARG A 156 -21.60 -33.64 39.68
N LEU A 157 -21.10 -32.49 40.12
CA LEU A 157 -19.87 -32.43 40.92
C LEU A 157 -20.15 -33.05 42.29
N LYS A 158 -19.45 -34.15 42.61
CA LYS A 158 -19.40 -34.66 43.98
C LYS A 158 -18.63 -33.66 44.85
N PRO A 159 -19.13 -33.29 46.03
CA PRO A 159 -18.40 -32.39 46.92
C PRO A 159 -17.15 -33.10 47.45
N THR A 160 -15.98 -32.61 47.08
CA THR A 160 -14.73 -32.85 47.80
C THR A 160 -14.74 -31.99 49.06
N VAL A 161 -14.95 -32.62 50.21
CA VAL A 161 -14.72 -32.00 51.52
C VAL A 161 -13.23 -32.07 51.80
N ASP A 162 -12.56 -30.92 51.74
CA ASP A 162 -11.32 -30.66 52.48
C ASP A 162 -11.70 -29.99 53.81
N GLU A 163 -11.56 -30.70 54.91
CA GLU A 163 -11.49 -30.11 56.25
C GLU A 163 -10.06 -30.17 56.76
N HIS A 164 -9.50 -29.01 57.07
CA HIS A 164 -8.27 -28.87 57.85
C HIS A 164 -8.51 -29.14 59.35
N ARG A 165 -7.46 -29.67 60.01
CA ARG A 165 -7.14 -29.74 61.46
C ARG A 165 -7.76 -30.90 62.28
N LEU A 166 -6.88 -31.83 62.69
CA LEU A 166 -6.03 -31.69 63.89
C LEU A 166 -4.76 -32.54 63.77
#